data_AF-A0A7S3CSB7-F1
#
_entry.id   AF-A0A7S3CSB7-F1
#
_cell.length_a   1.000
_cell.length_b   1.000
_cell.length_c   1.000
_cell.angle_alpha   90.00
_cell.angle_beta   90.00
_cell.angle_gamma   90.00
#
_symmetry.space_group_name_H-M   'P 1'
#
loop_
_entity.id
_entity.type
_entity.pdbx_description
1 polymer ?
#
loop_
_entity_poly.entity_id
_entity_poly.type
_entity_poly.pdbx_seq_one_letter_code
_entity_poly.pdbx_strand_id
1 'polypeptide(L)'
;ATRLASRRAKKGAGSPDFEMWPKLANNKHEVGSIGICKVLLMNDTNYPCWIVLVPAKNNLVEVADLPEKEQEIVWKEVQFCATTLQKLFPCDKMNIASIGNICPQLHIHVTCRKDGDVAWPGPCYGAAPPKPYTDDELEAMLKKLRTALGCQ
;
A
#
# COMPACT_ATOMS: atom_id res chain seq x y z
N ALA A 1 -17.98 15.09 43.96
CA ALA A 1 -17.39 14.06 43.09
C ALA A 1 -18.54 13.15 42.67
N THR A 2 -18.99 13.11 41.42
CA THR A 2 -18.34 12.38 40.32
C THR A 2 -19.00 12.82 39.01
N ARG A 3 -18.22 13.30 38.04
CA ARG A 3 -18.69 13.62 36.68
C ARG A 3 -17.82 12.83 35.71
N LEU A 4 -18.25 11.62 35.34
CA LEU A 4 -17.62 10.90 34.23
C LEU A 4 -18.07 11.56 32.93
N ALA A 5 -17.22 12.45 32.41
CA ALA A 5 -17.36 13.00 31.08
C ALA A 5 -16.91 11.96 30.04
N SER A 6 -17.79 11.79 29.05
CA SER A 6 -17.64 11.09 27.78
C SER A 6 -16.20 11.10 27.21
N ARG A 7 -15.63 9.92 26.98
CA ARG A 7 -14.46 9.74 26.12
C ARG A 7 -14.89 9.89 24.66
N ARG A 8 -14.59 11.04 24.08
CA ARG A 8 -14.69 11.30 22.64
C ARG A 8 -13.59 10.48 21.95
N ALA A 9 -13.99 9.60 21.02
CA ALA A 9 -13.06 8.89 20.17
C ALA A 9 -12.20 9.90 19.39
N LYS A 10 -10.87 9.88 19.60
CA LYS A 10 -9.93 10.64 18.79
C LYS A 10 -9.91 9.99 17.40
N LYS A 11 -10.23 10.79 16.38
CA LYS A 11 -10.00 10.45 14.96
C LYS A 11 -8.53 10.02 14.81
N GLY A 12 -8.31 8.86 14.19
CA GLY A 12 -6.99 8.36 13.84
C GLY A 12 -6.35 9.26 12.78
N ALA A 13 -5.59 10.26 13.23
CA ALA A 13 -4.49 10.81 12.47
C ALA A 13 -3.26 9.95 12.82
N GLY A 14 -2.47 9.56 11.82
CA GLY A 14 -1.21 8.83 12.01
C GLY A 14 -0.35 9.48 13.11
N SER A 15 0.36 8.66 13.87
CA SER A 15 1.21 9.17 14.95
C SER A 15 2.28 10.10 14.36
N PRO A 16 2.51 11.30 14.92
CA PRO A 16 3.52 12.25 14.42
C PRO A 16 4.95 11.67 14.40
N ASP A 17 5.18 10.56 15.10
CA ASP A 17 6.46 9.86 15.19
C ASP A 17 6.55 8.61 14.29
N PHE A 18 5.73 8.48 13.24
CA PHE A 18 5.80 7.33 12.34
C PHE A 18 7.11 7.33 11.53
N GLU A 19 7.87 6.24 11.64
CA GLU A 19 9.10 6.04 10.87
C GLU A 19 8.94 4.90 9.85
N MET A 20 9.17 5.23 8.59
CA MET A 20 9.23 4.22 7.51
C MET A 20 10.57 3.49 7.61
N TRP A 21 10.53 2.16 7.62
CA TRP A 21 11.73 1.33 7.58
C TRP A 21 12.52 1.66 6.30
N PRO A 22 13.83 1.97 6.37
CA PRO A 22 14.59 2.44 5.20
C PRO A 22 14.50 1.51 3.98
N LYS A 23 14.64 0.20 4.19
CA LYS A 23 14.47 -0.83 3.14
C LYS A 23 13.05 -0.88 2.54
N LEU A 24 12.02 -0.47 3.28
CA LEU A 24 10.65 -0.42 2.75
C LEU A 24 10.50 0.76 1.79
N ALA A 25 11.11 1.91 2.09
CA ALA A 25 11.12 3.06 1.19
C ALA A 25 11.97 2.83 -0.08
N ASN A 26 13.02 2.01 0.01
CA ASN A 26 13.89 1.74 -1.14
C ASN A 26 13.13 1.17 -2.35
N ASN A 27 13.49 1.68 -3.53
CA ASN A 27 12.89 1.34 -4.83
C ASN A 27 11.36 1.53 -4.88
N LYS A 28 10.84 2.49 -4.13
CA LYS A 28 9.42 2.86 -4.15
C LYS A 28 9.28 4.38 -4.13
N HIS A 29 8.15 4.85 -4.65
CA HIS A 29 7.81 6.27 -4.73
C HIS A 29 6.57 6.55 -3.90
N GLU A 30 6.58 7.61 -3.10
CA GLU A 30 5.41 7.96 -2.28
C GLU A 30 4.28 8.51 -3.15
N VAL A 31 3.13 7.82 -3.13
CA VAL A 31 1.90 8.29 -3.78
C VAL A 31 1.20 9.29 -2.87
N GLY A 32 1.04 8.95 -1.59
CA GLY A 32 0.42 9.77 -0.54
C GLY A 32 -0.20 8.88 0.53
N SER A 33 -1.26 9.34 1.21
CA SER A 33 -1.93 8.56 2.27
C SER A 33 -3.44 8.38 2.05
N ILE A 34 -3.97 7.24 2.51
CA ILE A 34 -5.41 6.93 2.56
C ILE A 34 -5.72 6.42 3.96
N GLY A 35 -6.58 7.13 4.69
CA GLY A 35 -6.98 6.77 6.05
C GLY A 35 -5.77 6.59 6.97
N ILE A 36 -5.50 5.35 7.41
CA ILE A 36 -4.36 5.04 8.27
C ILE A 36 -3.15 4.46 7.52
N CYS A 37 -3.25 4.23 6.21
CA CYS A 37 -2.15 3.70 5.41
C CYS A 37 -1.45 4.80 4.59
N LYS A 38 -0.11 4.75 4.58
CA LYS A 38 0.69 5.32 3.49
C LYS A 38 0.60 4.41 2.26
N VAL A 39 0.63 5.02 1.08
CA VAL A 39 0.60 4.33 -0.21
C VAL A 39 1.88 4.62 -0.96
N LEU A 40 2.62 3.55 -1.28
CA LEU A 40 3.84 3.60 -2.06
C LEU A 40 3.61 2.92 -3.41
N LEU A 41 4.22 3.45 -4.47
CA LEU A 41 4.30 2.84 -5.79
C LEU A 41 5.61 2.06 -5.88
N MET A 42 5.54 0.77 -6.20
CA MET A 42 6.75 -0.02 -6.51
C MET A 42 7.39 0.51 -7.78
N ASN A 43 8.71 0.73 -7.78
CA ASN A 43 9.46 1.19 -8.96
C ASN A 43 9.73 0.04 -9.94
N ASP A 44 8.66 -0.58 -10.42
CA ASP A 44 8.70 -1.71 -11.35
C ASP A 44 7.57 -1.62 -12.39
N THR A 45 7.94 -1.42 -13.65
CA THR A 45 7.06 -1.30 -14.82
C THR A 45 6.78 -2.64 -15.49
N ASN A 46 7.35 -3.75 -15.00
CA ASN A 46 7.05 -5.09 -15.51
C ASN A 46 5.58 -5.50 -15.31
N TYR A 47 4.89 -4.85 -14.37
CA TYR A 47 3.48 -5.12 -14.04
C TYR A 47 2.63 -3.87 -14.29
N PRO A 48 1.34 -4.01 -14.68
CA PRO A 48 0.49 -2.85 -15.01
C PRO A 48 0.42 -1.77 -13.92
N CYS A 49 0.34 -2.19 -12.66
CA CYS A 49 0.46 -1.31 -11.50
C CYS A 49 0.73 -2.14 -10.23
N TRP A 50 1.63 -1.68 -9.37
CA TRP A 50 1.93 -2.31 -8.09
C TRP A 50 2.09 -1.25 -7.01
N ILE A 51 1.13 -1.21 -6.08
CA ILE A 51 1.23 -0.36 -4.89
C ILE A 51 1.45 -1.19 -3.63
N VAL A 52 1.96 -0.54 -2.59
CA VAL A 52 2.19 -1.11 -1.27
C VAL A 52 1.55 -0.20 -0.24
N LEU A 53 0.62 -0.75 0.54
CA LEU A 53 0.01 -0.06 1.68
C LEU A 53 0.84 -0.34 2.92
N VAL A 54 1.11 0.71 3.70
CA VAL A 54 1.88 0.64 4.95
C VAL A 54 1.06 1.32 6.04
N PRO A 55 0.46 0.57 6.98
CA PRO A 55 -0.21 1.17 8.14
C PRO A 55 0.76 2.09 8.90
N ALA A 56 0.39 3.36 9.08
CA ALA A 56 1.25 4.41 9.61
C ALA A 56 1.37 4.35 11.15
N LYS A 57 1.86 3.21 11.64
CA LYS A 57 2.14 2.91 13.05
C LYS A 57 3.47 2.19 13.20
N ASN A 58 4.20 2.53 14.26
CA ASN A 58 5.50 1.94 14.54
C ASN A 58 5.36 0.53 15.10
N ASN A 59 6.41 -0.28 14.90
CA ASN A 59 6.58 -1.61 15.49
C ASN A 59 5.49 -2.64 15.13
N LEU A 60 4.79 -2.45 14.02
CA LEU A 60 3.90 -3.47 13.46
C LEU A 60 4.71 -4.40 12.56
N VAL A 61 4.59 -5.71 12.78
CA VAL A 61 5.17 -6.76 11.94
C VAL A 61 4.10 -7.52 11.20
N GLU A 62 3.07 -7.94 11.93
CA GLU A 62 1.97 -8.74 11.43
C GLU A 62 0.67 -7.93 11.40
N VAL A 63 -0.28 -8.31 10.54
CA VAL A 63 -1.64 -7.75 10.57
C VAL A 63 -2.28 -7.94 11.94
N ALA A 64 -1.94 -9.04 12.64
CA ALA A 64 -2.42 -9.33 13.98
C ALA A 64 -1.92 -8.36 15.06
N ASP A 65 -0.85 -7.60 14.81
CA ASP A 65 -0.36 -6.57 15.74
C ASP A 65 -1.26 -5.33 15.77
N LEU A 66 -2.12 -5.16 14.76
CA LEU A 66 -3.14 -4.12 14.73
C LEU A 66 -4.30 -4.47 15.67
N PRO A 67 -4.89 -3.48 16.36
CA PRO A 67 -6.21 -3.65 16.97
C PRO A 67 -7.24 -4.14 15.95
N GLU A 68 -8.16 -5.01 16.35
CA GLU A 68 -9.16 -5.64 15.47
C GLU A 68 -9.91 -4.63 14.58
N LYS A 69 -10.35 -3.51 15.16
CA LYS A 69 -11.02 -2.43 14.42
C LYS A 69 -10.15 -1.81 13.32
N GLU A 70 -8.84 -1.76 13.53
CA GLU A 70 -7.90 -1.23 12.54
C GLU A 70 -7.54 -2.25 11.48
N GLN A 71 -7.54 -3.55 11.80
CA GLN A 71 -7.44 -4.60 10.79
C GLN A 71 -8.59 -4.47 9.77
N GLU A 72 -9.81 -4.24 10.24
CA GLU A 72 -10.97 -3.97 9.37
C GLU A 72 -10.79 -2.71 8.51
N ILE A 73 -10.22 -1.64 9.08
CA ILE A 73 -9.96 -0.38 8.35
C ILE A 73 -8.92 -0.62 7.26
N VAL A 74 -7.78 -1.23 7.60
CA VAL A 74 -6.73 -1.57 6.63
C VAL A 74 -7.30 -2.44 5.51
N TRP A 75 -8.13 -3.42 5.82
CA TRP A 75 -8.72 -4.27 4.80
C TRP A 75 -9.67 -3.50 3.86
N LYS A 76 -10.46 -2.56 4.39
CA LYS A 76 -11.29 -1.66 3.57
C LYS A 76 -10.43 -0.77 2.66
N GLU A 77 -9.31 -0.26 3.15
CA GLU A 77 -8.37 0.54 2.36
C GLU A 77 -7.70 -0.30 1.25
N VAL A 78 -7.29 -1.54 1.55
CA VAL A 78 -6.78 -2.50 0.57
C VAL A 78 -7.81 -2.78 -0.53
N GLN A 79 -9.08 -3.02 -0.15
CA GLN A 79 -10.16 -3.26 -1.11
C GLN A 79 -10.45 -2.03 -1.99
N PHE A 80 -10.49 -0.84 -1.39
CA PHE A 80 -10.66 0.42 -2.12
C PHE A 80 -9.54 0.61 -3.16
N CYS A 81 -8.29 0.42 -2.75
CA CYS A 81 -7.14 0.46 -3.64
C CYS A 81 -7.24 -0.57 -4.76
N ALA A 82 -7.48 -1.85 -4.44
CA ALA A 82 -7.53 -2.91 -5.43
C ALA A 82 -8.61 -2.69 -6.49
N THR A 83 -9.83 -2.32 -6.06
CA THR A 83 -10.95 -2.05 -6.97
C THR A 83 -10.73 -0.78 -7.81
N THR A 84 -10.02 0.21 -7.28
CA THR A 84 -9.62 1.41 -8.02
C THR A 84 -8.59 1.06 -9.09
N LEU A 85 -7.55 0.28 -8.76
CA LEU A 85 -6.55 -0.16 -9.72
C LEU A 85 -7.14 -1.02 -10.85
N GLN A 86 -8.06 -1.93 -10.54
CA GLN A 86 -8.76 -2.74 -11.54
C GLN A 86 -9.50 -1.89 -12.60
N LYS A 87 -10.01 -0.72 -12.21
CA LYS A 87 -10.69 0.21 -13.14
C LYS A 87 -9.73 1.05 -13.97
N LEU A 88 -8.51 1.27 -13.47
CA LEU A 88 -7.53 2.20 -14.06
C LEU A 88 -6.52 1.52 -15.00
N PHE A 89 -6.31 0.23 -14.84
CA PHE A 89 -5.25 -0.53 -15.50
C PHE A 89 -5.83 -1.80 -16.13
N PRO A 90 -5.23 -2.31 -17.22
CA PRO A 90 -5.61 -3.59 -17.80
C PRO A 90 -5.25 -4.71 -16.82
N CYS A 91 -6.26 -5.19 -16.08
CA CYS A 91 -6.08 -6.08 -14.95
C CYS A 91 -6.94 -7.32 -15.07
N ASP A 92 -6.32 -8.46 -15.34
CA ASP A 92 -7.04 -9.74 -15.38
C ASP A 92 -7.21 -10.31 -13.96
N LYS A 93 -6.25 -10.03 -13.06
CA LYS A 93 -6.31 -10.49 -11.67
C LYS A 93 -5.59 -9.55 -10.70
N MET A 94 -6.18 -9.34 -9.52
CA MET A 94 -5.45 -8.72 -8.40
C MET A 94 -4.73 -9.78 -7.58
N ASN A 95 -3.47 -9.50 -7.22
CA ASN A 95 -2.72 -10.20 -6.18
C ASN A 95 -2.59 -9.29 -4.97
N ILE A 96 -2.95 -9.82 -3.80
CA ILE A 96 -2.88 -9.10 -2.52
C ILE A 96 -2.13 -10.00 -1.56
N ALA A 97 -1.04 -9.51 -0.96
CA ALA A 97 -0.29 -10.28 0.02
C ALA A 97 0.41 -9.37 1.03
N SER A 98 0.48 -9.82 2.28
CA SER A 98 1.41 -9.29 3.28
C SER A 98 2.52 -10.31 3.45
N ILE A 99 3.73 -9.96 3.02
CA ILE A 99 4.90 -10.85 3.04
C ILE A 99 6.09 -10.04 3.55
N GLY A 100 6.59 -10.36 4.75
CA GLY A 100 7.56 -9.54 5.48
C GLY A 100 8.96 -10.13 5.64
N ASN A 101 9.31 -11.22 4.93
CA ASN A 101 10.53 -11.99 5.21
C ASN A 101 11.84 -11.17 5.15
N ILE A 102 11.90 -10.12 4.30
CA ILE A 102 13.07 -9.24 4.15
C ILE A 102 12.92 -7.94 4.94
N CYS A 103 11.71 -7.38 4.97
CA CYS A 103 11.40 -6.14 5.67
C CYS A 103 10.26 -6.44 6.67
N PRO A 104 10.54 -6.41 7.97
CA PRO A 104 9.58 -6.85 8.97
C PRO A 104 8.49 -5.81 9.23
N GLN A 105 8.64 -4.55 8.82
CA GLN A 105 7.57 -3.57 9.00
C GLN A 105 6.34 -4.00 8.18
N LEU A 106 5.18 -4.04 8.82
CA LEU A 106 3.92 -4.44 8.19
C LEU A 106 3.65 -3.64 6.93
N HIS A 107 3.50 -4.35 5.83
CA HIS A 107 3.09 -3.79 4.55
C HIS A 107 2.27 -4.81 3.76
N ILE A 108 1.41 -4.29 2.88
CA ILE A 108 0.49 -5.09 2.08
C ILE A 108 0.66 -4.70 0.62
N HIS A 109 1.10 -5.65 -0.19
CA HIS A 109 1.20 -5.50 -1.63
C HIS A 109 -0.19 -5.62 -2.26
N VAL A 110 -0.49 -4.70 -3.18
CA VAL A 110 -1.67 -4.73 -4.03
C VAL A 110 -1.20 -4.57 -5.47
N THR A 111 -1.18 -5.69 -6.19
CA THR A 111 -0.56 -5.79 -7.51
C THR A 111 -1.60 -6.17 -8.54
N CYS A 112 -1.68 -5.37 -9.59
CA CYS A 112 -2.43 -5.71 -10.78
C CYS A 112 -1.63 -6.69 -11.65
N ARG A 113 -2.24 -7.81 -12.03
CA ARG A 113 -1.65 -8.86 -12.87
C ARG A 113 -2.43 -8.99 -14.16
N LYS A 114 -1.72 -9.39 -15.21
CA LYS A 114 -2.26 -9.57 -16.55
C LYS A 114 -1.76 -10.89 -17.12
N ASP A 115 -2.60 -11.60 -17.87
CA ASP A 115 -2.17 -12.76 -18.63
C ASP A 115 -1.01 -12.35 -19.57
N GLY A 116 0.06 -13.14 -19.55
CA GLY A 116 1.29 -12.86 -20.29
C GLY A 116 2.22 -11.83 -19.65
N ASP A 117 1.95 -11.34 -18.43
CA ASP A 117 2.98 -10.61 -17.68
C ASP A 117 4.19 -11.50 -17.34
N VAL A 118 5.34 -10.88 -17.04
CA VAL A 118 6.64 -11.57 -16.92
C VAL A 118 6.65 -12.73 -15.92
N ALA A 119 5.74 -12.72 -14.95
CA ALA A 119 5.67 -13.72 -13.89
C ALA A 119 4.41 -14.60 -13.98
N TRP A 120 3.56 -14.44 -14.99
CA TRP A 120 2.31 -15.18 -15.10
C TRP A 120 2.56 -16.68 -15.41
N PRO A 121 1.82 -17.63 -14.80
CA PRO A 121 0.77 -17.47 -13.77
C PRO A 121 1.29 -17.49 -12.32
N GLY A 122 2.62 -17.47 -12.13
CA GLY A 122 3.27 -17.49 -10.83
C GLY A 122 3.22 -16.16 -10.05
N PRO A 123 3.79 -16.13 -8.84
CA PRO A 123 3.92 -14.92 -8.04
C PRO A 123 4.92 -13.93 -8.64
N CYS A 124 4.65 -12.63 -8.52
CA CYS A 124 5.52 -11.56 -9.02
C CYS A 124 6.78 -11.32 -8.17
N TYR A 125 6.80 -11.79 -6.92
CA TYR A 125 7.88 -11.54 -5.97
C TYR A 125 9.17 -12.26 -6.36
N GLY A 126 10.19 -11.51 -6.78
CA GLY A 126 11.50 -12.07 -7.17
C GLY A 126 11.52 -12.79 -8.52
N ALA A 127 10.45 -12.68 -9.31
CA ALA A 127 10.35 -13.36 -10.61
C ALA A 127 11.26 -12.74 -11.69
N ALA A 128 11.49 -11.44 -11.64
CA ALA A 128 12.35 -10.71 -12.57
C ALA A 128 13.01 -9.50 -11.88
N PRO A 129 14.16 -9.01 -12.40
CA PRO A 129 14.72 -7.73 -11.96
C PRO A 129 13.72 -6.57 -12.17
N PRO A 130 13.56 -5.65 -11.19
CA PRO A 130 12.67 -4.51 -11.35
C PRO A 130 13.07 -3.64 -12.54
N LYS A 131 12.08 -3.23 -13.35
CA LYS A 131 12.29 -2.26 -14.43
C LYS A 131 11.81 -0.88 -13.97
N PRO A 132 12.70 0.08 -13.67
CA PRO A 132 12.30 1.37 -13.13
C PRO A 132 11.48 2.17 -14.14
N TYR A 133 10.64 3.07 -13.61
CA TYR A 133 9.99 4.11 -14.41
C TYR A 133 11.04 5.11 -14.89
N THR A 134 10.86 5.65 -16.10
CA THR A 134 11.49 6.93 -16.46
C THR A 134 10.86 8.08 -15.68
N ASP A 135 11.51 9.24 -15.62
CA ASP A 135 11.01 10.40 -14.86
C ASP A 135 9.62 10.84 -15.34
N ASP A 136 9.42 10.92 -16.66
CA ASP A 136 8.13 11.30 -17.26
C ASP A 136 7.02 10.27 -16.99
N GLU A 137 7.33 8.96 -17.10
CA GLU A 137 6.39 7.89 -16.79
C GLU A 137 6.02 7.90 -15.30
N LEU A 138 6.99 8.16 -14.43
CA LEU A 138 6.79 8.22 -12.99
C LEU A 138 5.88 9.39 -12.62
N GLU A 139 6.14 10.59 -13.14
CA GLU A 139 5.32 11.77 -12.86
C GLU A 139 3.86 11.53 -13.30
N ALA A 140 3.67 11.00 -14.51
CA ALA A 140 2.36 10.67 -15.04
C ALA A 140 1.64 9.62 -14.17
N MET A 141 2.36 8.56 -13.75
CA MET A 141 1.83 7.51 -12.91
C MET A 141 1.42 8.03 -11.52
N LEU A 142 2.28 8.82 -10.88
CA LEU A 142 1.98 9.43 -9.57
C LEU A 142 0.78 10.35 -9.63
N LYS A 143 0.68 11.20 -10.66
CA LYS A 143 -0.48 12.08 -10.87
C LYS A 143 -1.76 11.27 -11.05
N LYS A 144 -1.72 10.22 -11.89
CA LYS A 144 -2.87 9.31 -12.12
C LYS A 144 -3.34 8.65 -10.83
N LEU A 145 -2.40 8.08 -10.06
CA LEU A 145 -2.70 7.39 -8.80
C LEU A 145 -3.23 8.34 -7.72
N ARG A 146 -2.56 9.50 -7.51
CA ARG A 146 -3.01 10.51 -6.53
C ARG A 146 -4.43 10.97 -6.80
N THR A 147 -4.74 11.24 -8.07
CA THR A 147 -6.09 11.67 -8.48
C THR A 147 -7.13 10.59 -8.21
N ALA A 148 -6.85 9.35 -8.58
CA ALA A 148 -7.85 8.28 -8.49
C ALA A 148 -8.05 7.74 -7.07
N LEU A 149 -7.00 7.75 -6.25
CA LEU A 149 -7.04 7.29 -4.86
C LEU A 149 -7.45 8.39 -3.87
N GLY A 150 -7.48 9.65 -4.32
CA GLY A 150 -7.80 10.79 -3.45
C GLY A 150 -6.76 10.99 -2.35
N CYS A 151 -5.49 10.63 -2.62
CA CYS A 151 -4.43 10.73 -1.63
C CYS A 151 -4.16 12.20 -1.26
N GLN A 152 -3.94 12.43 0.04
CA GLN A 152 -3.43 13.68 0.59
C GLN A 152 -1.90 13.69 0.58
#